data_AF-A0ABC9CL91-F1
#
_entry.id   AF-A0ABC9CL91-F1
#
_cell.length_a   1.000
_cell.length_b   1.000
_cell.length_c   1.000
_cell.angle_alpha   90.00
_cell.angle_beta   90.00
_cell.angle_gamma   90.00
#
_symmetry.space_group_name_H-M   'P 1'
#
loop_
_entity.id
_entity.type
_entity.pdbx_description
1 polymer ?
#
loop_
_entity_poly.entity_id
_entity_poly.type
_entity_poly.pdbx_seq_one_letter_code
_entity_poly.pdbx_strand_id
1 'polypeptide(L)'
;MNGGGVEGEEKGGVGGGVRGGEMEAAAAAAAVSLEALRERMADFARERDWEQFHSPRNLLLALVGEVGELSEIFQWKGEVPKGLPGWDEAEKEHLGEELADVLLYLVRLSDMCGVDLGKAALRKMEINARKYPVGQCKGSSKKHTHYGSTNSVSTDNNVNKEHNNGV
;
A
#
# COMPACT_ATOMS: atom_id res chain seq x y z
N MET A 1 42.47 6.10 -67.83
CA MET A 1 43.01 7.42 -67.42
C MET A 1 41.99 8.08 -66.50
N ASN A 2 42.48 8.75 -65.44
CA ASN A 2 41.83 9.15 -64.17
C ASN A 2 41.74 7.97 -63.17
N GLY A 3 42.52 7.87 -62.08
CA GLY A 3 43.19 8.86 -61.23
C GLY A 3 42.19 9.36 -60.19
N GLY A 4 42.41 9.39 -58.87
CA GLY A 4 43.47 9.02 -57.94
C GLY A 4 42.86 9.08 -56.52
N GLY A 5 43.45 8.41 -55.54
CA GLY A 5 42.99 8.48 -54.14
C GLY A 5 43.41 9.77 -53.44
N VAL A 6 42.79 10.10 -52.29
CA VAL A 6 43.41 10.65 -51.06
C VAL A 6 42.42 10.43 -49.89
N GLU A 7 43.01 10.11 -48.74
CA GLU A 7 42.47 9.93 -47.40
C GLU A 7 41.77 11.16 -46.81
N GLY A 8 40.91 10.92 -45.82
CA GLY A 8 40.39 11.94 -44.91
C GLY A 8 40.06 11.30 -43.56
N GLU A 9 41.04 11.32 -42.65
CA GLU A 9 40.80 11.20 -41.21
C GLU A 9 40.01 12.42 -40.74
N GLU A 10 38.97 12.22 -39.92
CA GLU A 10 38.53 13.23 -38.97
C GLU A 10 38.39 12.60 -37.58
N LYS A 11 39.14 13.17 -36.63
CA LYS A 11 39.21 12.77 -35.24
C LYS A 11 38.17 13.54 -34.41
N GLY A 12 37.66 12.87 -33.37
CA GLY A 12 37.51 13.47 -32.05
C GLY A 12 36.10 13.93 -31.66
N GLY A 13 35.60 13.40 -30.54
CA GLY A 13 34.38 13.90 -29.89
C GLY A 13 33.94 13.05 -28.72
N VAL A 14 34.51 13.34 -27.55
CA VAL A 14 34.23 12.75 -26.23
C VAL A 14 32.79 12.99 -25.77
N GLY A 15 32.22 12.03 -25.04
CA GLY A 15 31.01 12.21 -24.22
C GLY A 15 30.43 10.84 -23.89
N GLY A 16 30.74 10.21 -22.75
CA GLY A 16 30.45 10.73 -21.42
C GLY A 16 29.46 9.74 -20.81
N GLY A 17 29.92 8.96 -19.83
CA GLY A 17 29.12 7.94 -19.18
C GLY A 17 27.92 8.56 -18.47
N VAL A 18 26.71 8.30 -18.99
CA VAL A 18 25.43 8.56 -18.31
C VAL A 18 24.63 7.25 -18.19
N ARG A 19 25.29 6.09 -18.30
CA ARG A 19 24.62 4.78 -18.14
C ARG A 19 24.71 4.20 -16.73
N GLY A 20 25.44 4.87 -15.82
CA GLY A 20 25.63 4.41 -14.43
C GLY A 20 24.51 4.84 -13.48
N GLY A 21 24.05 6.10 -13.58
CA GLY A 21 23.06 6.66 -12.65
C GLY A 21 21.63 6.16 -12.88
N GLU A 22 21.23 5.95 -14.14
CA GLU A 22 19.90 5.41 -14.48
C GLU A 22 19.76 3.94 -14.04
N MET A 23 20.84 3.17 -14.10
CA MET A 23 20.85 1.76 -13.70
C MET A 23 20.86 1.61 -12.16
N GLU A 24 21.42 2.59 -11.44
CA GLU A 24 21.41 2.64 -9.96
C GLU A 24 20.04 3.07 -9.42
N ALA A 25 19.36 4.03 -10.07
CA ALA A 25 17.97 4.39 -9.78
C ALA A 25 16.99 3.23 -10.12
N ALA A 26 17.21 2.54 -11.24
CA ALA A 26 16.43 1.37 -11.62
C ALA A 26 16.67 0.15 -10.71
N ALA A 27 17.88 0.01 -10.14
CA ALA A 27 18.19 -1.02 -9.14
C ALA A 27 17.62 -0.69 -7.76
N ALA A 28 17.49 0.60 -7.40
CA ALA A 28 16.80 1.03 -6.17
C ALA A 28 15.28 0.83 -6.23
N ALA A 29 14.70 0.73 -7.43
CA ALA A 29 13.30 0.33 -7.64
C ALA A 29 13.05 -1.18 -7.38
N ALA A 30 14.10 -1.98 -7.12
CA ALA A 30 13.95 -3.35 -6.68
C ALA A 30 13.35 -3.40 -5.27
N ALA A 31 12.01 -3.50 -5.24
CA ALA A 31 11.13 -3.72 -4.10
C ALA A 31 11.23 -2.68 -2.97
N VAL A 32 10.62 -1.50 -3.20
CA VAL A 32 10.25 -0.59 -2.10
C VAL A 32 9.29 -1.33 -1.16
N SER A 33 9.71 -1.58 0.09
CA SER A 33 8.90 -2.23 1.12
C SER A 33 8.17 -1.19 1.98
N LEU A 34 7.12 -1.63 2.70
CA LEU A 34 6.43 -0.75 3.67
C LEU A 34 7.38 -0.25 4.76
N GLU A 35 8.36 -1.07 5.16
CA GLU A 35 9.38 -0.68 6.13
C GLU A 35 10.32 0.38 5.55
N ALA A 36 10.78 0.19 4.30
CA ALA A 36 11.62 1.18 3.63
C ALA A 36 10.90 2.52 3.45
N LEU A 37 9.59 2.51 3.16
CA LEU A 37 8.78 3.72 3.12
C LEU A 37 8.67 4.38 4.49
N ARG A 38 8.36 3.59 5.52
CA ARG A 38 8.28 4.06 6.91
C ARG A 38 9.58 4.76 7.34
N GLU A 39 10.73 4.13 7.11
CA GLU A 39 12.04 4.69 7.47
C GLU A 39 12.31 6.01 6.73
N ARG A 40 12.13 6.02 5.40
CA ARG A 40 12.34 7.24 4.59
C ARG A 40 11.42 8.39 5.02
N MET A 41 10.16 8.10 5.34
CA MET A 41 9.20 9.09 5.81
C MET A 41 9.56 9.63 7.19
N ALA A 42 10.01 8.76 8.10
CA ALA A 42 10.45 9.18 9.43
C ALA A 42 11.69 10.08 9.34
N ASP A 43 12.65 9.72 8.48
CA ASP A 43 13.83 10.54 8.22
C ASP A 43 13.45 11.90 7.63
N PHE A 44 12.58 11.92 6.61
CA PHE A 44 12.09 13.15 5.98
C PHE A 44 11.39 14.08 6.98
N ALA A 45 10.56 13.53 7.87
CA ALA A 45 9.85 14.29 8.90
C ALA A 45 10.79 14.83 9.97
N ARG A 46 11.78 14.04 10.41
CA ARG A 46 12.76 14.43 11.41
C ARG A 46 13.68 15.55 10.92
N GLU A 47 14.13 15.47 9.67
CA GLU A 47 14.95 16.53 9.03
C GLU A 47 14.25 17.89 9.00
N ARG A 48 12.92 17.90 8.96
CA ARG A 48 12.10 19.11 8.87
C ARG A 48 11.49 19.53 10.20
N ASP A 49 11.76 18.79 11.28
CA ASP A 49 11.12 18.96 12.58
C ASP A 49 9.58 18.91 12.51
N TRP A 50 9.06 18.09 11.59
CA TRP A 50 7.61 17.98 11.34
C TRP A 50 6.91 16.97 12.23
N GLU A 51 7.65 16.20 13.02
CA GLU A 51 7.05 15.21 13.93
C GLU A 51 6.07 15.84 14.92
N GLN A 52 6.27 17.11 15.30
CA GLN A 52 5.35 17.87 16.14
C GLN A 52 3.94 18.04 15.57
N PHE A 53 3.79 18.00 14.24
CA PHE A 53 2.50 18.13 13.55
C PHE A 53 1.85 16.77 13.27
N HIS A 54 2.61 15.67 13.38
CA HIS A 54 2.21 14.31 13.05
C HIS A 54 1.51 13.58 14.22
N SER A 55 0.42 14.17 14.73
CA SER A 55 -0.47 13.40 15.61
C SER A 55 -1.27 12.36 14.81
N PRO A 56 -1.62 11.20 15.37
CA PRO A 56 -2.42 10.19 14.67
C PRO A 56 -3.74 10.73 14.11
N ARG A 57 -4.39 11.67 14.82
CA ARG A 57 -5.61 12.33 14.35
C ARG A 57 -5.35 13.17 13.09
N ASN A 58 -4.28 13.95 13.08
CA ASN A 58 -3.98 14.82 11.93
C ASN A 58 -3.62 13.98 10.69
N LEU A 59 -2.82 12.92 10.88
CA LEU A 59 -2.46 11.99 9.80
C LEU A 59 -3.70 11.26 9.24
N LEU A 60 -4.64 10.88 10.10
CA LEU A 60 -5.92 10.30 9.65
C LEU A 60 -6.74 11.31 8.83
N LEU A 61 -6.79 12.58 9.25
CA LEU A 61 -7.53 13.60 8.51
C LEU A 61 -6.87 13.92 7.16
N ALA A 62 -5.54 13.96 7.10
CA ALA A 62 -4.80 14.08 5.84
C ALA A 62 -5.08 12.90 4.91
N LEU A 63 -5.00 11.66 5.41
CA LEU A 63 -5.36 10.45 4.66
C LEU A 63 -6.77 10.52 4.06
N VAL A 64 -7.75 11.06 4.79
CA VAL A 64 -9.12 11.25 4.28
C VAL A 64 -9.15 12.29 3.16
N GLY A 65 -8.33 13.35 3.24
CA GLY A 65 -8.12 14.33 2.18
C GLY A 65 -7.64 13.67 0.90
N GLU A 66 -6.55 12.91 0.95
CA GLU A 66 -5.98 12.22 -0.22
C GLU A 66 -6.93 11.19 -0.83
N VAL A 67 -7.74 10.51 0.01
CA VAL A 67 -8.81 9.64 -0.50
C VAL A 67 -9.89 10.44 -1.24
N GLY A 68 -10.14 11.68 -0.81
CA GLY A 68 -10.98 12.64 -1.50
C GLY A 68 -10.42 13.02 -2.87
N GLU A 69 -9.15 13.44 -2.91
CA GLU A 69 -8.46 13.81 -4.16
C GLU A 69 -8.41 12.62 -5.15
N LEU A 70 -8.05 11.43 -4.66
CA LEU A 70 -8.17 10.18 -5.42
C LEU A 70 -9.59 9.95 -5.95
N SER A 71 -10.62 10.27 -5.17
CA SER A 71 -12.02 10.11 -5.60
C SER A 71 -12.42 11.12 -6.67
N GLU A 72 -11.88 12.34 -6.63
CA GLU A 72 -12.15 13.39 -7.61
C GLU A 72 -11.70 13.01 -9.02
N ILE A 73 -10.63 12.20 -9.14
CA ILE A 73 -10.17 11.65 -10.42
C ILE A 73 -11.27 10.80 -11.09
N PHE A 74 -12.05 10.05 -10.31
CA PHE A 74 -13.08 9.14 -10.82
C PHE A 74 -14.49 9.73 -10.84
N GLN A 75 -14.75 10.83 -10.14
CA GLN A 75 -16.11 11.31 -9.84
C GLN A 75 -17.02 11.51 -11.08
N TRP A 76 -16.44 11.85 -12.24
CA TRP A 76 -17.16 12.07 -13.50
C TRP A 76 -16.83 11.02 -14.58
N LYS A 77 -16.00 10.03 -14.25
CA LYS A 77 -15.73 8.89 -15.12
C LYS A 77 -16.86 7.89 -14.87
N GLY A 78 -17.53 7.41 -15.92
CA GLY A 78 -18.55 6.37 -15.80
C GLY A 78 -17.95 5.02 -15.37
N GLU A 79 -18.35 3.92 -15.98
CA GLU A 79 -17.64 2.66 -15.75
C GLU A 79 -16.19 2.78 -16.26
N VAL A 80 -15.22 2.61 -15.36
CA VAL A 80 -13.79 2.65 -15.70
C VAL A 80 -13.27 1.22 -15.90
N PRO A 81 -12.93 0.82 -17.14
CA PRO A 81 -12.41 -0.52 -17.41
C PRO A 81 -11.00 -0.71 -16.85
N LYS A 82 -10.67 -1.97 -16.54
CA LYS A 82 -9.32 -2.36 -16.11
C LYS A 82 -8.28 -1.94 -17.15
N GLY A 83 -7.17 -1.38 -16.68
CA GLY A 83 -6.07 -0.94 -17.54
C GLY A 83 -6.24 0.46 -18.11
N LEU A 84 -7.31 1.17 -17.74
CA LEU A 84 -7.55 2.58 -18.05
C LEU A 84 -7.39 2.93 -19.55
N PRO A 85 -7.97 2.14 -20.49
CA PRO A 85 -7.94 2.49 -21.90
C PRO A 85 -8.59 3.87 -22.12
N GLY A 86 -7.91 4.71 -22.91
CA GLY A 86 -8.35 6.07 -23.19
C GLY A 86 -7.95 7.12 -22.16
N TRP A 87 -7.22 6.72 -21.10
CA TRP A 87 -6.56 7.68 -20.23
C TRP A 87 -5.22 8.08 -20.82
N ASP A 88 -4.93 9.38 -20.81
CA ASP A 88 -3.61 9.88 -21.19
C ASP A 88 -2.57 9.66 -20.08
N GLU A 89 -1.31 9.97 -20.38
CA GLU A 89 -0.22 9.73 -19.43
C GLU A 89 -0.28 10.67 -18.22
N ALA A 90 -0.77 11.90 -18.39
CA ALA A 90 -0.91 12.85 -17.28
C ALA A 90 -2.02 12.40 -16.31
N GLU A 91 -3.13 11.86 -16.81
CA GLU A 91 -4.19 11.28 -15.98
C GLU A 91 -3.69 10.06 -15.18
N LYS A 92 -2.83 9.23 -15.79
CA LYS A 92 -2.25 8.07 -15.09
C LYS A 92 -1.19 8.47 -14.07
N GLU A 93 -0.39 9.49 -14.39
CA GLU A 93 0.60 10.06 -13.47
C GLU A 93 -0.11 10.64 -12.25
N HIS A 94 -1.11 11.49 -12.45
CA HIS A 94 -1.91 12.06 -11.37
C HIS A 94 -2.62 10.97 -10.53
N LEU A 95 -3.20 9.95 -11.16
CA LEU A 95 -3.72 8.78 -10.42
C LEU A 95 -2.65 8.09 -9.58
N GLY A 96 -1.43 7.98 -10.12
CA GLY A 96 -0.28 7.40 -9.42
C GLY A 96 0.13 8.22 -8.19
N GLU A 97 0.11 9.55 -8.31
CA GLU A 97 0.39 10.49 -7.21
C GLU A 97 -0.63 10.31 -6.07
N GLU A 98 -1.94 10.39 -6.36
CA GLU A 98 -2.97 10.26 -5.33
C GLU A 98 -2.98 8.88 -4.66
N LEU A 99 -2.72 7.81 -5.42
CA LEU A 99 -2.55 6.47 -4.86
C LEU A 99 -1.33 6.39 -3.93
N ALA A 100 -0.24 7.06 -4.30
CA ALA A 100 0.97 7.11 -3.48
C ALA A 100 0.72 7.92 -2.19
N ASP A 101 0.04 9.06 -2.26
CA ASP A 101 -0.23 9.87 -1.08
C ASP A 101 -1.11 9.14 -0.06
N VAL A 102 -2.16 8.45 -0.51
CA VAL A 102 -2.96 7.55 0.34
C VAL A 102 -2.09 6.50 1.02
N LEU A 103 -1.18 5.86 0.27
CA LEU A 103 -0.27 4.85 0.82
C LEU A 103 0.69 5.44 1.87
N LEU A 104 1.31 6.58 1.55
CA LEU A 104 2.31 7.23 2.40
C LEU A 104 1.68 7.69 3.72
N TYR A 105 0.52 8.34 3.69
CA TYR A 105 -0.18 8.71 4.92
C TYR A 105 -0.61 7.50 5.74
N LEU A 106 -1.05 6.41 5.11
CA LEU A 106 -1.39 5.18 5.83
C LEU A 106 -0.16 4.55 6.50
N VAL A 107 1.00 4.53 5.82
CA VAL A 107 2.26 4.05 6.38
C VAL A 107 2.66 4.92 7.57
N ARG A 108 2.67 6.25 7.43
CA ARG A 108 3.05 7.15 8.53
C ARG A 108 2.08 7.09 9.71
N LEU A 109 0.78 6.96 9.44
CA LEU A 109 -0.22 6.76 10.49
C LEU A 109 0.04 5.46 11.24
N SER A 110 0.36 4.37 10.54
CA SER A 110 0.66 3.09 11.17
C SER A 110 1.90 3.17 12.07
N ASP A 111 2.95 3.87 11.62
CA ASP A 111 4.17 4.13 12.37
C ASP A 111 3.87 4.90 13.67
N MET A 112 3.13 6.00 13.57
CA MET A 112 2.75 6.80 14.74
C MET A 112 1.83 6.05 15.72
N CYS A 113 1.11 5.03 15.24
CA CYS A 113 0.29 4.16 16.07
C CYS A 113 1.04 2.93 16.61
N GLY A 114 2.31 2.73 16.24
CA GLY A 114 3.09 1.53 16.62
C GLY A 114 2.55 0.24 16.01
N VAL A 115 1.95 0.32 14.82
CA VAL A 115 1.36 -0.82 14.12
C VAL A 115 2.28 -1.24 12.97
N ASP A 116 2.73 -2.49 13.01
CA ASP A 116 3.38 -3.13 11.86
C ASP A 116 2.33 -3.41 10.77
N LEU A 117 2.24 -2.49 9.80
CA LEU A 117 1.25 -2.50 8.74
C LEU A 117 1.37 -3.73 7.85
N GLY A 118 2.59 -4.17 7.54
CA GLY A 118 2.86 -5.36 6.74
C GLY A 118 2.32 -6.63 7.40
N LYS A 119 2.65 -6.86 8.68
CA LYS A 119 2.10 -7.98 9.46
C LYS A 119 0.59 -7.89 9.62
N ALA A 120 0.05 -6.68 9.81
CA ALA A 120 -1.39 -6.47 9.91
C ALA A 120 -2.13 -6.82 8.61
N ALA A 121 -1.59 -6.42 7.46
CA ALA A 121 -2.14 -6.73 6.14
C ALA A 121 -2.15 -8.24 5.87
N LEU A 122 -1.04 -8.94 6.12
CA LEU A 122 -0.94 -10.40 5.93
C LEU A 122 -1.95 -11.16 6.80
N ARG A 123 -2.02 -10.83 8.10
CA ARG A 123 -3.03 -11.40 9.01
C ARG A 123 -4.46 -11.12 8.52
N LYS A 124 -4.72 -9.92 7.99
CA LYS A 124 -6.04 -9.56 7.46
C LYS A 124 -6.40 -10.37 6.22
N MET A 125 -5.44 -10.67 5.34
CA MET A 125 -5.64 -11.54 4.19
C MET A 125 -6.02 -12.96 4.62
N GLU A 126 -5.36 -13.53 5.62
CA GLU A 126 -5.72 -14.86 6.16
C GLU A 126 -7.14 -14.88 6.73
N ILE A 127 -7.52 -13.85 7.49
CA ILE A 127 -8.88 -13.69 8.01
C ILE A 127 -9.90 -13.61 6.87
N ASN A 128 -9.60 -12.82 5.83
CA ASN A 128 -10.49 -12.67 4.67
C ASN A 128 -10.61 -13.98 3.88
N ALA A 129 -9.53 -14.74 3.71
CA ALA A 129 -9.55 -16.03 3.03
C ALA A 129 -10.44 -17.06 3.77
N ARG A 130 -10.43 -17.05 5.11
CA ARG A 130 -11.34 -17.88 5.92
C ARG A 130 -12.79 -17.42 5.83
N LYS A 131 -13.02 -16.10 5.76
CA LYS A 131 -14.35 -15.50 5.62
C LYS A 131 -14.98 -15.74 4.25
N TYR A 132 -14.16 -15.87 3.19
CA TYR A 132 -14.60 -16.05 1.82
C TYR A 132 -13.89 -17.25 1.15
N PRO A 133 -14.25 -18.49 1.53
CA PRO A 133 -13.60 -19.68 0.99
C PRO A 133 -13.89 -19.85 -0.51
N VAL A 134 -12.90 -20.30 -1.27
CA VAL A 134 -12.96 -20.41 -2.75
C VAL A 134 -14.17 -21.22 -3.22
N GLY A 135 -14.50 -22.31 -2.53
CA GLY A 135 -15.65 -23.16 -2.88
C GLY A 135 -17.03 -22.49 -2.77
N GLN A 136 -17.13 -21.38 -2.02
CA GLN A 136 -18.39 -20.67 -1.78
C GLN A 136 -18.44 -19.28 -2.45
N CYS A 137 -17.29 -18.73 -2.86
CA CYS A 137 -17.18 -17.36 -3.36
C CYS A 137 -16.60 -17.22 -4.78
N LYS A 138 -16.28 -18.32 -5.48
CA LYS A 138 -15.78 -18.27 -6.86
C LYS A 138 -16.86 -17.68 -7.79
N GLY A 139 -16.62 -16.47 -8.31
CA GLY A 139 -17.50 -15.78 -9.25
C GLY A 139 -18.67 -15.00 -8.63
N SER A 140 -18.72 -14.82 -7.30
CA SER A 140 -19.77 -14.05 -6.64
C SER A 140 -19.19 -13.19 -5.50
N SER A 141 -19.38 -11.88 -5.57
CA SER A 141 -19.01 -10.91 -4.52
C SER A 141 -20.10 -10.71 -3.46
N LYS A 142 -21.18 -11.50 -3.50
CA LYS A 142 -22.27 -11.41 -2.52
C LYS A 142 -21.67 -11.62 -1.12
N LYS A 143 -21.83 -10.61 -0.25
CA LYS A 143 -21.44 -10.69 1.17
C LYS A 143 -22.07 -11.94 1.77
N HIS A 144 -21.26 -12.86 2.29
CA HIS A 144 -21.77 -13.92 3.15
C HIS A 144 -22.22 -13.25 4.45
N THR A 145 -23.52 -12.98 4.54
CA THR A 145 -24.16 -12.61 5.80
C THR A 145 -24.20 -13.84 6.69
N HIS A 146 -23.64 -13.66 7.89
CA HIS A 146 -23.81 -14.50 9.07
C HIS A 146 -23.10 -15.88 9.09
N TYR A 147 -22.06 -15.99 9.92
CA TYR A 147 -21.88 -17.17 10.76
C TYR A 147 -21.58 -16.66 12.18
N GLY A 148 -22.44 -17.06 13.11
CA GLY A 148 -22.49 -16.53 14.47
C GLY A 148 -21.26 -16.88 15.29
N SER A 149 -20.84 -15.93 16.13
CA SER A 149 -19.96 -16.20 17.27
C SER A 149 -20.67 -17.15 18.23
N THR A 150 -20.45 -18.46 18.10
CA THR A 150 -20.66 -19.37 19.24
C THR A 150 -19.41 -19.28 20.11
N ASN A 151 -19.44 -18.33 21.04
CA ASN A 151 -18.51 -18.24 22.15
C ASN A 151 -18.87 -19.35 23.16
N SER A 152 -18.17 -20.48 23.17
CA SER A 152 -18.35 -21.47 24.25
C SER A 152 -17.54 -21.01 25.47
N VAL A 153 -18.18 -20.22 26.33
CA VAL A 153 -17.73 -20.03 27.70
C VAL A 153 -18.13 -21.28 28.48
N SER A 154 -17.16 -22.16 28.73
CA SER A 154 -17.30 -23.23 29.72
C SER A 154 -17.41 -22.59 31.09
N THR A 155 -18.61 -22.59 31.67
CA THR A 155 -18.83 -22.30 33.09
C THR A 155 -19.47 -23.54 33.70
N ASP A 156 -18.64 -24.46 34.19
CA ASP A 156 -19.09 -25.55 35.05
C ASP A 156 -19.33 -24.98 36.45
N ASN A 157 -20.57 -24.56 36.73
CA ASN A 157 -21.07 -24.35 38.09
C ASN A 157 -21.92 -25.56 38.49
N ASN A 158 -21.27 -26.59 39.03
CA ASN A 158 -21.96 -27.70 39.68
C ASN A 158 -22.33 -27.30 41.12
N VAL A 159 -23.61 -27.02 41.34
CA VAL A 159 -24.21 -26.75 42.64
C VAL A 159 -24.47 -28.08 43.35
N ASN A 160 -23.56 -28.48 44.26
CA ASN A 160 -23.85 -29.52 45.24
C ASN A 160 -24.59 -28.90 46.43
N LYS A 161 -25.85 -29.29 46.61
CA LYS A 161 -26.70 -28.92 47.74
C LYS A 161 -27.28 -30.20 48.36
N GLU A 162 -26.47 -30.94 49.11
CA GLU A 162 -26.97 -32.00 49.98
C GLU A 162 -27.29 -31.45 51.37
N HIS A 163 -28.51 -31.75 51.79
CA HIS A 163 -29.13 -31.31 53.03
C HIS A 163 -28.86 -32.32 54.16
N ASN A 164 -28.47 -31.77 55.31
CA ASN A 164 -29.02 -32.05 56.63
C ASN A 164 -28.67 -33.37 57.36
N ASN A 165 -27.81 -33.25 58.37
CA ASN A 165 -27.66 -34.20 59.49
C ASN A 165 -28.81 -34.01 60.49
N GLY A 166 -29.50 -35.08 60.87
CA GLY A 166 -30.41 -35.07 62.03
C GLY A 166 -31.22 -36.36 62.20
N VAL A 167 -30.83 -37.11 63.24
CA VAL A 167 -31.42 -38.33 63.86
C VAL A 167 -31.04 -39.67 63.24
#